data_AF-A0A0Q3S7A0-F1
#
_entry.id   AF-A0A0Q3S7A0-F1
#
_cell.length_a   1.000
_cell.length_b   1.000
_cell.length_c   1.000
_cell.angle_alpha   90.00
_cell.angle_beta   90.00
_cell.angle_gamma   90.00
#
_symmetry.space_group_name_H-M   'P 1'
#
loop_
_entity.id
_entity.type
_entity.pdbx_description
1 polymer ?
#
loop_
_entity_poly.entity_id
_entity_poly.type
_entity_poly.pdbx_seq_one_letter_code
_entity_poly.pdbx_strand_id
1 'polypeptide(L)'
;MCDQKLETIEHLLIQSSYSRQVWLEVLSTRALGSFSPSSSDGLRSWWERTLLSWPIVFRKSFRGIILLTLCSLWLERNRRIFHDRSLPERQLLKDIDEERKRWTTVGLLRE
;
A
#
# COMPACT_ATOMS: atom_id res chain seq x y z
N MET A 1 -10.91 -0.31 6.78
CA MET A 1 -10.47 -0.70 8.15
C MET A 1 -11.66 -1.36 8.79
N CYS A 2 -11.50 -2.59 9.24
CA CYS A 2 -12.65 -3.41 9.60
C CYS A 2 -12.96 -3.21 11.08
N ASP A 3 -14.21 -2.90 11.41
CA ASP A 3 -14.66 -2.71 12.81
C ASP A 3 -14.72 -4.04 13.60
N GLN A 4 -14.42 -5.16 12.94
CA GLN A 4 -14.57 -6.51 13.47
C GLN A 4 -13.30 -7.04 14.17
N LYS A 5 -12.16 -6.37 14.04
CA LYS A 5 -10.87 -6.81 14.61
C LYS A 5 -10.19 -5.66 15.33
N LEU A 6 -9.35 -6.00 16.31
CA LEU A 6 -8.48 -5.04 16.98
C LEU A 6 -7.61 -4.31 15.94
N GLU A 7 -7.60 -2.97 16.00
CA GLU A 7 -6.76 -2.15 15.14
C GLU A 7 -5.28 -2.27 15.53
N THR A 8 -4.57 -3.25 14.94
CA THR A 8 -3.11 -3.31 14.96
C THR A 8 -2.53 -2.68 13.71
N ILE A 9 -1.24 -2.29 13.74
CA ILE A 9 -0.60 -1.69 12.55
C ILE A 9 -0.65 -2.63 11.33
N GLU A 10 -0.54 -3.95 11.54
CA GLU A 10 -0.67 -4.94 10.47
C GLU A 10 -2.10 -5.02 9.98
N HIS A 11 -3.08 -5.04 10.89
CA HIS A 11 -4.48 -5.03 10.50
C HIS A 11 -4.78 -3.81 9.63
N LEU A 12 -4.35 -2.64 10.08
CA LEU A 12 -4.59 -1.37 9.42
C LEU A 12 -3.92 -1.26 8.06
N LEU A 13 -2.66 -1.66 7.95
CA LEU A 13 -1.87 -1.38 6.76
C LEU A 13 -1.85 -2.50 5.74
N ILE A 14 -2.05 -3.77 6.14
CA ILE A 14 -1.86 -4.90 5.21
C ILE A 14 -2.92 -6.01 5.31
N GLN A 15 -3.60 -6.23 6.44
CA GLN A 15 -4.52 -7.37 6.59
C GLN A 15 -6.01 -7.03 6.42
N SER A 16 -6.44 -5.78 6.65
CA SER A 16 -7.85 -5.41 6.51
C SER A 16 -8.32 -5.59 5.06
N SER A 17 -9.61 -5.88 4.86
CA SER A 17 -10.20 -6.03 3.52
C SER A 17 -9.92 -4.83 2.62
N TYR A 18 -10.12 -3.62 3.16
CA TYR A 18 -9.82 -2.36 2.48
C TYR A 18 -8.35 -2.30 2.03
N SER A 19 -7.41 -2.52 2.95
CA SER A 19 -5.97 -2.44 2.68
C SER A 19 -5.52 -3.51 1.69
N ARG A 20 -6.03 -4.74 1.82
CA ARG A 20 -5.74 -5.84 0.91
C ARG A 20 -6.22 -5.57 -0.51
N GLN A 21 -7.39 -4.96 -0.68
CA GLN A 21 -7.88 -4.57 -2.00
C GLN A 21 -6.97 -3.52 -2.64
N VAL A 22 -6.58 -2.49 -1.86
CA VAL A 22 -5.65 -1.47 -2.34
C VAL A 22 -4.31 -2.10 -2.76
N TRP A 23 -3.75 -3.00 -1.94
CA TRP A 23 -2.52 -3.71 -2.29
C TRP A 23 -2.66 -4.57 -3.53
N LEU A 24 -3.76 -5.31 -3.66
CA LEU A 24 -4.02 -6.14 -4.83
C LEU A 24 -3.98 -5.29 -6.10
N GLU A 25 -4.66 -4.15 -6.12
CA GLU A 25 -4.69 -3.26 -7.28
C GLU A 25 -3.31 -2.63 -7.54
N VAL A 26 -2.65 -2.10 -6.51
CA VAL A 26 -1.31 -1.48 -6.64
C VAL A 26 -0.29 -2.49 -7.19
N LEU A 27 -0.33 -3.75 -6.75
CA LEU A 27 0.62 -4.79 -7.15
C LEU A 27 0.22 -5.49 -8.46
N SER A 28 -1.09 -5.58 -8.78
CA SER A 28 -1.56 -6.22 -10.01
C SER A 28 -1.14 -5.46 -11.26
N THR A 29 -1.04 -4.14 -11.19
CA THR A 29 -0.50 -3.31 -12.28
C THR A 29 0.94 -3.66 -12.68
N ARG A 30 1.63 -4.51 -11.89
CA ARG A 30 3.02 -4.91 -12.09
C ARG A 30 3.19 -6.43 -12.24
N ALA A 31 2.10 -7.17 -12.49
CA ALA A 31 2.08 -8.63 -12.48
C ALA A 31 2.51 -9.27 -11.14
N LEU A 32 2.31 -8.54 -10.03
CA LEU A 32 2.71 -8.96 -8.67
C LEU A 32 1.54 -9.19 -7.74
N GLY A 33 0.35 -9.45 -8.27
CA GLY A 33 -0.82 -9.78 -7.44
C GLY A 33 -0.54 -10.90 -6.43
N SER A 34 0.36 -11.84 -6.76
CA SER A 34 0.81 -12.94 -5.88
C SER A 34 1.60 -12.50 -4.64
N PHE A 35 2.13 -11.28 -4.62
CA PHE A 35 2.83 -10.68 -3.47
C PHE A 35 1.91 -9.82 -2.61
N SER A 36 0.61 -9.76 -2.91
CA SER A 36 -0.35 -9.07 -2.06
C SER A 36 -0.35 -9.66 -0.65
N PRO A 37 -0.44 -8.83 0.40
CA PRO A 37 -0.43 -9.31 1.77
C PRO A 37 -1.66 -10.15 2.07
N SER A 38 -1.44 -11.23 2.82
CA SER A 38 -2.50 -12.09 3.35
C SER A 38 -3.05 -11.55 4.68
N SER A 39 -4.18 -12.08 5.14
CA SER A 39 -4.75 -11.73 6.46
C SER A 39 -3.92 -12.22 7.65
N SER A 40 -2.92 -13.07 7.43
CA SER A 40 -2.02 -13.60 8.45
C SER A 40 -0.58 -13.07 8.32
N ASP A 41 -0.31 -12.22 7.33
CA ASP A 41 1.03 -11.70 7.11
C ASP A 41 1.40 -10.66 8.17
N GLY A 42 2.64 -10.73 8.67
CA GLY A 42 3.25 -9.65 9.43
C GLY A 42 3.83 -8.58 8.50
N LEU A 43 3.80 -7.32 8.92
CA LEU A 43 4.20 -6.19 8.07
C LEU A 43 5.65 -6.31 7.62
N ARG A 44 6.56 -6.62 8.57
CA ARG A 44 7.98 -6.79 8.29
C ARG A 44 8.26 -7.97 7.36
N SER A 45 7.72 -9.14 7.67
CA SER A 45 7.97 -10.36 6.90
C SER A 45 7.41 -10.25 5.48
N TRP A 46 6.24 -9.66 5.31
CA TRP A 46 5.67 -9.35 4.00
C TRP A 46 6.52 -8.35 3.22
N TRP A 47 6.95 -7.25 3.86
CA TRP A 47 7.81 -6.24 3.24
C TRP A 47 9.12 -6.86 2.74
N GLU A 48 9.81 -7.63 3.57
CA GLU A 48 11.07 -8.28 3.22
C GLU A 48 10.90 -9.27 2.06
N ARG A 49 9.90 -10.16 2.14
CA ARG A 49 9.56 -11.12 1.08
C ARG A 49 9.28 -10.42 -0.25
N THR A 50 8.50 -9.33 -0.22
CA THR A 50 8.06 -8.59 -1.41
C THR A 50 9.19 -7.77 -2.03
N LEU A 51 10.12 -7.24 -1.24
CA LEU A 51 11.29 -6.54 -1.78
C LEU A 51 12.36 -7.48 -2.32
N LEU A 52 12.57 -8.62 -1.67
CA LEU A 52 13.60 -9.59 -2.08
C LEU A 52 13.27 -10.24 -3.42
N SER A 53 11.99 -10.34 -3.79
CA SER A 53 11.56 -10.85 -5.10
C SER A 53 11.92 -9.94 -6.27
N TRP A 54 12.32 -8.68 -6.02
CA TRP A 54 12.73 -7.76 -7.08
C TRP A 54 14.24 -7.77 -7.34
N PRO A 55 14.67 -7.60 -8.61
CA PRO A 55 16.05 -7.30 -8.94
C PRO A 55 16.53 -6.03 -8.23
N ILE A 56 17.79 -6.03 -7.79
CA ILE A 56 18.36 -4.95 -6.97
C ILE A 56 18.21 -3.55 -7.58
N VAL A 57 18.25 -3.47 -8.92
CA VAL A 57 18.13 -2.23 -9.70
C VAL A 57 16.77 -1.54 -9.47
N PHE A 58 15.69 -2.32 -9.32
CA PHE A 58 14.33 -1.81 -9.19
C PHE A 58 13.87 -1.68 -7.72
N ARG A 59 14.60 -2.27 -6.77
CA ARG A 59 14.23 -2.26 -5.34
C ARG A 59 14.05 -0.84 -4.79
N LYS A 60 14.81 0.15 -5.25
CA LYS A 60 14.68 1.54 -4.77
C LYS A 60 13.33 2.14 -5.15
N SER A 61 12.98 2.12 -6.44
CA SER A 61 11.69 2.63 -6.92
C SER A 61 10.53 1.86 -6.28
N PHE A 62 10.67 0.54 -6.17
CA PHE A 62 9.62 -0.29 -5.59
C PHE A 62 9.41 -0.02 -4.09
N ARG A 63 10.49 0.15 -3.31
CA ARG A 63 10.41 0.62 -1.91
C ARG A 63 9.62 1.92 -1.80
N GLY A 64 9.86 2.88 -2.70
CA GLY A 64 9.14 4.15 -2.73
C GLY A 64 7.63 3.95 -2.88
N ILE A 65 7.19 3.06 -3.78
CA ILE A 65 5.77 2.78 -4.00
C ILE A 65 5.12 2.07 -2.82
N ILE A 66 5.83 1.11 -2.20
CA ILE A 66 5.31 0.47 -0.99
C ILE A 66 5.18 1.51 0.13
N LEU A 67 6.18 2.38 0.33
CA LEU A 67 6.10 3.46 1.32
C LEU A 67 4.94 4.42 1.04
N LEU A 68 4.79 4.87 -0.21
CA LEU A 68 3.67 5.72 -0.63
C LEU A 68 2.32 5.09 -0.29
N THR A 69 2.16 3.80 -0.59
CA THR A 69 0.91 3.07 -0.34
C THR A 69 0.66 2.89 1.16
N LEU A 70 1.68 2.54 1.95
CA LEU A 70 1.58 2.45 3.41
C LEU A 70 1.19 3.80 4.03
N CYS A 71 1.84 4.89 3.61
CA CYS A 71 1.52 6.24 4.07
C CYS A 71 0.09 6.65 3.68
N SER A 72 -0.35 6.31 2.46
CA SER A 72 -1.70 6.63 2.00
C SER A 72 -2.77 5.89 2.80
N LEU A 73 -2.55 4.60 3.12
CA LEU A 73 -3.43 3.82 3.99
C LEU A 73 -3.47 4.37 5.42
N TRP A 74 -2.33 4.81 5.95
CA TRP A 74 -2.26 5.47 7.26
C TRP A 74 -3.01 6.81 7.27
N LEU A 75 -2.86 7.64 6.23
CA LEU A 75 -3.57 8.90 6.12
C LEU A 75 -5.08 8.69 5.98
N GLU A 76 -5.51 7.69 5.21
CA GLU A 76 -6.92 7.33 5.09
C GLU A 76 -7.51 6.86 6.43
N ARG A 77 -6.74 6.12 7.24
CA ARG A 77 -7.13 5.80 8.63
C ARG A 77 -7.39 7.06 9.44
N ASN A 78 -6.44 7.97 9.43
CA ASN A 78 -6.52 9.20 10.20
C ASN A 78 -7.71 10.04 9.74
N ARG A 79 -8.01 10.07 8.43
CA ARG A 79 -9.19 10.71 7.88
C ARG A 79 -10.49 10.11 8.44
N ARG A 80 -10.58 8.78 8.54
CA ARG A 80 -11.75 8.10 9.11
C ARG A 80 -11.94 8.44 10.59
N ILE A 81 -10.86 8.39 11.37
CA ILE A 81 -10.94 8.59 12.83
C ILE A 81 -11.11 10.06 13.21
N PHE A 82 -10.36 10.98 12.61
CA PHE A 82 -10.31 12.38 13.03
C PHE A 82 -11.27 13.29 12.25
N HIS A 83 -11.78 12.86 11.11
CA HIS A 83 -12.63 13.67 10.25
C HIS A 83 -13.96 13.01 9.89
N ASP A 84 -14.23 11.80 10.38
CA ASP A 84 -15.44 11.01 10.07
C ASP A 84 -15.71 10.93 8.56
N ARG A 85 -14.61 10.80 7.79
CA ARG A 85 -14.65 10.73 6.32
C ARG A 85 -13.92 9.48 5.87
N SER A 86 -14.53 8.75 4.95
CA SER A 86 -13.95 7.57 4.32
C SER A 86 -13.87 7.76 2.81
N LEU A 87 -12.73 7.44 2.23
CA LEU A 87 -12.61 7.26 0.79
C LEU A 87 -12.95 5.81 0.40
N PRO A 88 -13.59 5.60 -0.76
CA PRO A 88 -13.61 4.28 -1.38
C PRO A 88 -12.21 3.94 -1.90
N GLU A 89 -11.89 2.64 -1.98
CA GLU A 89 -10.60 2.11 -2.40
C GLU A 89 -10.18 2.70 -3.75
N ARG A 90 -11.12 2.81 -4.68
CA ARG A 90 -10.89 3.37 -6.02
C ARG A 90 -10.41 4.82 -5.99
N GLN A 91 -10.88 5.63 -5.04
CA GLN A 91 -10.42 7.01 -4.93
C GLN A 91 -9.01 7.04 -4.36
N LEU A 92 -8.75 6.27 -3.30
CA LEU A 92 -7.40 6.19 -2.73
C LEU A 92 -6.37 5.70 -3.75
N LEU A 93 -6.75 4.74 -4.61
CA LEU A 93 -5.90 4.25 -5.69
C LEU A 93 -5.57 5.33 -6.73
N LYS A 94 -6.53 6.19 -7.06
CA LYS A 94 -6.27 7.36 -7.94
C LYS A 94 -5.29 8.32 -7.29
N ASP A 95 -5.49 8.64 -6.01
CA ASP A 95 -4.62 9.55 -5.27
C ASP A 95 -3.18 8.99 -5.21
N ILE A 96 -3.02 7.69 -4.97
CA ILE A 96 -1.72 6.99 -5.01
C ILE A 96 -1.09 7.07 -6.40
N ASP A 97 -1.86 6.84 -7.47
CA ASP A 97 -1.35 6.90 -8.85
C ASP A 97 -0.90 8.30 -9.25
N GLU A 98 -1.67 9.33 -8.88
CA GLU A 98 -1.31 10.73 -9.11
C GLU A 98 -0.03 11.11 -8.38
N GLU A 99 0.11 10.73 -7.10
CA GLU A 99 1.31 11.03 -6.32
C GLU A 99 2.52 10.25 -6.83
N ARG A 100 2.33 8.99 -7.24
CA ARG A 100 3.37 8.20 -7.91
C ARG A 100 3.87 8.91 -9.17
N LYS A 101 2.95 9.41 -10.02
CA LYS A 101 3.31 10.15 -11.25
C LYS A 101 4.15 11.39 -10.92
N ARG A 102 3.77 12.15 -9.88
CA ARG A 102 4.55 13.31 -9.41
C ARG A 102 5.97 12.90 -9.00
N TRP A 103 6.11 11.80 -8.26
CA TRP A 103 7.42 11.29 -7.84
C TRP A 103 8.28 10.83 -9.01
N THR A 104 7.67 10.25 -10.05
CA THR A 104 8.37 9.92 -11.30
C THR A 104 8.83 11.19 -12.01
N THR A 105 7.99 12.23 -12.11
CA THR A 105 8.35 13.51 -12.76
C THR A 105 9.57 14.17 -12.14
N VAL A 106 9.72 14.11 -10.81
CA VAL A 106 10.89 14.69 -10.12
C VAL A 106 12.06 13.70 -9.97
N GLY A 107 11.97 12.51 -10.58
CA GLY A 107 13.04 11.51 -10.60
C GLY A 107 13.24 10.71 -9.31
N LEU A 108 12.29 10.77 -8.37
CA LEU A 108 12.31 9.98 -7.13
C LEU A 108 12.01 8.50 -7.40
N LEU A 109 11.15 8.23 -8.38
CA LEU A 109 10.86 6.89 -8.89
C LEU A 109 11.43 6.76 -10.31
N ARG A 110 12.07 5.62 -10.59
CA ARG A 110 12.50 5.21 -11.93
C ARG A 110 11.63 4.05 -12.37
N GLU A 111 11.01 4.18 -13.54
CA GLU A 111 10.21 3.14 -14.20
C GLU A 111 11.10 2.20 -15.02
#